data_AF-A0A3D2W3S3-F1
#
_entry.id   AF-A0A3D2W3S3-F1
#
_cell.length_a   1.000
_cell.length_b   1.000
_cell.length_c   1.000
_cell.angle_alpha   90.00
_cell.angle_beta   90.00
_cell.angle_gamma   90.00
#
_symmetry.space_group_name_H-M   'P 1'
#
loop_
_entity.id
_entity.type
_entity.pdbx_description
1 polymer ?
#
loop_
_entity_poly.entity_id
_entity_poly.type
_entity_poly.pdbx_seq_one_letter_code
_entity_poly.pdbx_strand_id
1 'polypeptide(L)'
;MPARILVIGRSGQLASELARLPCPPGVVIEAAGRELFDLAKIAEIPGNLRELRADAVINAAAYTAVDQAESEPAAAFALNRDGPAALARACADLNLPLVHLSTDYVFDGAKASPYSEADPKV
;
A
#
# COMPACT_ATOMS: atom_id res chain seq x y z
N MET A 1 -25.03 -2.10 -4.87
CA MET A 1 -24.21 -1.14 -4.08
C MET A 1 -22.97 -0.83 -4.90
N PRO A 2 -22.42 0.39 -4.85
CA PRO A 2 -21.19 0.71 -5.57
C PRO A 2 -20.03 -0.13 -5.03
N ALA A 3 -19.11 -0.53 -5.90
CA ALA A 3 -17.84 -1.15 -5.54
C ALA A 3 -16.95 -0.11 -4.85
N ARG A 4 -16.35 -0.48 -3.73
CA ARG A 4 -15.53 0.43 -2.95
C ARG A 4 -14.08 0.02 -2.93
N ILE A 5 -13.24 0.94 -3.36
CA ILE A 5 -11.79 0.80 -3.36
C ILE A 5 -11.24 1.57 -2.17
N LEU A 6 -10.60 0.85 -1.25
CA LEU A 6 -9.92 1.44 -0.10
C LEU A 6 -8.48 1.81 -0.48
N VAL A 7 -8.09 3.07 -0.28
CA VAL A 7 -6.72 3.55 -0.50
C VAL A 7 -6.06 3.87 0.84
N ILE A 8 -5.08 3.07 1.24
CA ILE A 8 -4.33 3.28 2.47
C ILE A 8 -3.21 4.29 2.22
N GLY A 9 -3.06 5.26 3.13
CA GLY A 9 -2.09 6.37 3.01
C GLY A 9 -2.75 7.68 2.59
N ARG A 10 -3.90 8.02 3.19
CA ARG A 10 -4.76 9.19 2.84
C ARG A 10 -4.01 10.50 2.54
N SER A 11 -2.97 10.83 3.30
CA SER A 11 -2.22 12.09 3.16
C SER A 11 -1.10 12.02 2.10
N GLY A 12 -0.90 10.87 1.47
CA GLY A 12 0.13 10.67 0.46
C GLY A 12 -0.26 11.25 -0.90
N GLN A 13 0.74 11.42 -1.77
CA GLN A 13 0.58 11.99 -3.11
C GLN A 13 -0.40 11.15 -3.95
N LEU A 14 -0.18 9.83 -4.05
CA LEU A 14 -1.02 8.94 -4.86
C LEU A 14 -2.48 8.94 -4.38
N ALA A 15 -2.72 8.84 -3.07
CA ALA A 15 -4.08 8.85 -2.53
C ALA A 15 -4.80 10.18 -2.83
N SER A 16 -4.08 11.30 -2.73
CA SER A 16 -4.61 12.63 -3.01
C SER A 16 -4.99 12.79 -4.48
N GLU A 17 -4.15 12.31 -5.40
CA GLU A 17 -4.44 12.38 -6.83
C GLU A 17 -5.56 11.40 -7.24
N LEU A 18 -5.58 10.18 -6.71
CA LEU A 18 -6.68 9.22 -6.93
C LEU A 18 -8.03 9.79 -6.49
N ALA A 19 -8.07 10.51 -5.36
CA ALA A 19 -9.30 11.15 -4.87
C ALA A 19 -9.80 12.28 -5.77
N ARG A 20 -8.95 12.87 -6.63
CA ARG A 20 -9.33 13.93 -7.58
C ARG A 20 -9.83 13.37 -8.91
N LEU A 21 -9.54 12.11 -9.22
CA LEU A 21 -9.92 11.51 -10.49
C LEU A 21 -11.42 11.18 -10.51
N PRO A 22 -12.09 11.36 -11.67
CA PRO A 22 -13.47 10.90 -11.82
C PRO A 22 -13.51 9.37 -11.71
N CYS A 23 -14.35 8.87 -10.79
CA CYS A 23 -14.58 7.44 -10.67
C CYS A 23 -15.56 6.94 -11.75
N PRO A 24 -15.36 5.73 -12.29
CA PRO A 24 -16.37 5.07 -13.11
C PRO A 24 -17.72 4.97 -12.39
N PRO A 25 -18.85 4.91 -13.12
CA PRO A 25 -20.16 4.70 -12.51
C PRO A 25 -20.18 3.45 -11.62
N GLY A 26 -20.66 3.60 -10.40
CA GLY A 26 -20.73 2.51 -9.43
C GLY A 26 -19.41 2.18 -8.73
N VAL A 27 -18.39 3.04 -8.82
CA VAL A 27 -17.14 2.93 -8.05
C VAL A 27 -17.02 4.11 -7.09
N VAL A 28 -16.58 3.83 -5.86
CA VAL A 28 -16.23 4.86 -4.86
C VAL A 28 -14.82 4.57 -4.35
N ILE A 29 -13.97 5.60 -4.32
CA ILE A 29 -12.64 5.54 -3.70
C ILE A 29 -12.74 6.16 -2.30
N GLU A 30 -12.32 5.40 -1.29
CA GLU A 30 -12.26 5.85 0.10
C GLU A 30 -10.80 5.80 0.58
N ALA A 31 -10.26 6.94 1.00
CA ALA A 31 -8.89 7.00 1.51
C ALA A 31 -8.86 6.84 3.03
N ALA A 32 -7.98 5.97 3.55
CA ALA A 32 -7.78 5.75 4.98
C ALA A 32 -6.37 6.18 5.42
N GLY A 33 -6.30 6.92 6.52
CA GLY A 33 -5.04 7.37 7.10
C GLY A 33 -4.52 6.40 8.16
N ARG A 34 -3.43 6.79 8.81
CA ARG A 34 -2.75 6.01 9.85
C ARG A 34 -3.66 5.74 11.07
N GLU A 35 -4.67 6.57 11.30
CA GLU A 35 -5.65 6.37 12.38
C GLU A 35 -6.50 5.11 12.21
N LEU A 36 -6.66 4.62 10.98
CA LEU A 36 -7.35 3.37 10.66
C LEU A 36 -6.39 2.28 10.16
N PHE A 37 -5.30 2.64 9.50
CA PHE A 37 -4.31 1.68 9.01
C PHE A 37 -2.90 2.14 9.33
N ASP A 38 -2.53 1.96 10.60
CA ASP A 38 -1.13 1.96 10.99
C ASP A 38 -0.53 0.60 10.62
N LEU A 39 0.23 0.56 9.52
CA LEU A 39 0.85 -0.68 9.03
C LEU A 39 1.87 -1.28 10.03
N ALA A 40 2.36 -0.49 11.00
CA ALA A 40 3.18 -1.04 12.09
C ALA A 40 2.35 -1.84 13.12
N LYS A 41 1.02 -1.63 13.17
CA LYS A 41 0.10 -2.33 14.08
C LYS A 41 -0.59 -3.50 13.38
N ILE A 42 0.23 -4.47 12.98
CA ILE A 42 -0.15 -5.65 12.19
C ILE A 42 -1.41 -6.36 12.70
N ALA A 43 -1.58 -6.47 14.03
CA ALA A 43 -2.72 -7.16 14.64
C ALA A 43 -4.08 -6.49 14.37
N GLU A 44 -4.10 -5.19 14.09
CA GLU A 44 -5.34 -4.42 13.88
C GLU A 44 -5.85 -4.54 12.43
N ILE A 45 -4.96 -4.81 11.47
CA ILE A 45 -5.26 -4.79 10.02
C ILE A 45 -6.46 -5.68 9.64
N PRO A 46 -6.55 -6.96 10.07
CA PRO A 46 -7.67 -7.82 9.68
C PRO A 46 -9.02 -7.35 10.23
N GLY A 47 -9.04 -6.71 11.41
CA GLY A 47 -10.25 -6.12 11.98
C GLY A 47 -10.73 -4.95 11.16
N ASN A 48 -9.82 -4.02 10.87
CA ASN A 48 -10.12 -2.78 10.16
C ASN A 48 -10.61 -3.04 8.73
N LEU A 49 -10.03 -4.01 8.02
CA LEU A 49 -10.52 -4.40 6.69
C LEU A 49 -11.95 -4.96 6.71
N ARG A 50 -12.29 -5.79 7.70
CA ARG A 50 -13.64 -6.40 7.82
C ARG A 50 -14.69 -5.35 8.13
N GLU A 51 -14.38 -4.44 9.03
CA GLU A 51 -15.29 -3.34 9.40
C GLU A 51 -15.54 -2.42 8.23
N LEU A 52 -14.49 -2.11 7.47
CA LEU A 52 -14.64 -1.22 6.35
C LEU A 52 -15.53 -1.85 5.31
N ARG A 53 -15.44 -3.14 4.94
CA ARG A 53 -16.17 -3.80 3.83
C ARG A 53 -15.71 -3.36 2.43
N ALA A 54 -14.40 -3.16 2.26
CA ALA A 54 -13.83 -2.83 0.95
C ALA A 54 -14.07 -3.95 -0.07
N ASP A 55 -14.14 -3.61 -1.35
CA ASP A 55 -14.18 -4.56 -2.47
C ASP A 55 -12.80 -4.72 -3.13
N ALA A 56 -11.88 -3.76 -2.91
CA ALA A 56 -10.48 -3.83 -3.29
C ALA A 56 -9.63 -2.89 -2.42
N VAL A 57 -8.33 -3.14 -2.35
CA VAL A 57 -7.37 -2.34 -1.57
C VAL A 57 -6.22 -1.85 -2.44
N ILE A 58 -5.84 -0.58 -2.28
CA ILE A 58 -4.62 0.01 -2.80
C ILE A 58 -3.77 0.44 -1.60
N ASN A 59 -2.63 -0.21 -1.39
CA ASN A 59 -1.66 0.23 -0.40
C ASN A 59 -0.70 1.26 -1.00
N ALA A 60 -0.94 2.53 -0.68
CA ALA A 60 -0.07 3.66 -1.01
C ALA A 60 0.67 4.22 0.22
N ALA A 61 0.55 3.57 1.38
CA ALA A 61 1.29 3.93 2.58
C ALA A 61 2.66 3.26 2.58
N ALA A 62 3.68 4.05 2.88
CA ALA A 62 5.05 3.60 3.02
C ALA A 62 5.82 4.55 3.96
N TYR A 63 6.94 4.07 4.48
CA TYR A 63 8.01 4.91 5.01
C TYR A 63 8.88 5.37 3.85
N THR A 64 8.78 6.65 3.48
CA THR A 64 9.43 7.21 2.28
C THR A 64 10.62 8.12 2.58
N ALA A 65 11.02 8.27 3.84
CA ALA A 65 12.22 9.03 4.21
C ALA A 65 13.47 8.15 4.04
N VAL A 66 13.95 8.03 2.80
CA VAL A 66 15.04 7.11 2.41
C VAL A 66 16.28 7.27 3.30
N ASP A 67 16.75 8.51 3.51
CA ASP A 67 17.93 8.77 4.34
C ASP A 67 17.75 8.29 5.79
N GLN A 68 16.53 8.43 6.33
CA GLN A 68 16.22 8.03 7.69
C GLN A 68 16.00 6.51 7.80
N ALA A 69 15.58 5.85 6.73
CA ALA A 69 15.40 4.41 6.68
C ALA A 69 16.71 3.64 6.93
N GLU A 70 17.84 4.20 6.50
CA GLU A 70 19.18 3.66 6.80
C GLU A 70 19.50 3.67 8.30
N SER A 71 19.08 4.72 9.01
CA SER A 71 19.28 4.85 10.46
C SER A 71 18.22 4.13 11.29
N GLU A 72 17.03 3.90 10.73
CA GLU A 72 15.87 3.33 11.41
C GLU A 72 15.30 2.09 10.66
N PRO A 73 16.12 1.06 10.41
CA PRO A 73 15.72 -0.07 9.58
C PRO A 73 14.52 -0.83 10.15
N ALA A 74 14.37 -0.87 11.47
CA ALA A 74 13.22 -1.51 12.12
C ALA A 74 11.90 -0.80 11.79
N ALA A 75 11.89 0.53 11.79
CA ALA A 75 10.70 1.32 11.45
C ALA A 75 10.38 1.19 9.95
N ALA A 76 11.40 1.23 9.10
CA ALA A 76 11.26 1.01 7.67
C ALA A 76 10.69 -0.39 7.38
N PHE A 77 11.22 -1.45 8.01
CA PHE A 77 10.71 -2.81 7.84
C PHE A 77 9.28 -2.98 8.35
N ALA A 78 8.94 -2.38 9.50
CA ALA A 78 7.58 -2.45 10.02
C ALA A 78 6.56 -1.90 9.00
N LEU A 79 6.84 -0.76 8.38
CA LEU A 79 5.91 -0.11 7.44
C LEU A 79 5.99 -0.63 6.00
N ASN A 80 7.17 -1.03 5.52
CA ASN A 80 7.39 -1.37 4.11
C ASN A 80 7.48 -2.88 3.83
N ARG A 81 7.62 -3.72 4.87
CA ARG A 81 7.72 -5.18 4.73
C ARG A 81 6.65 -5.90 5.54
N ASP A 82 6.66 -5.72 6.85
CA ASP A 82 5.87 -6.54 7.76
C ASP A 82 4.38 -6.15 7.72
N GLY A 83 4.08 -4.85 7.71
CA GLY A 83 2.73 -4.32 7.51
C GLY A 83 2.10 -4.72 6.18
N PRO A 84 2.77 -4.50 5.02
CA PRO A 84 2.29 -4.97 3.72
C PRO A 84 2.10 -6.48 3.64
N ALA A 85 2.98 -7.28 4.27
CA ALA A 85 2.80 -8.73 4.33
C ALA A 85 1.53 -9.13 5.10
N ALA A 86 1.27 -8.50 6.25
CA ALA A 86 0.05 -8.72 7.02
C ALA A 86 -1.20 -8.26 6.26
N LEU A 87 -1.13 -7.12 5.58
CA LEU A 87 -2.19 -6.61 4.71
C LEU A 87 -2.50 -7.59 3.58
N ALA A 88 -1.48 -8.08 2.88
CA ALA A 88 -1.64 -9.06 1.81
C ALA A 88 -2.30 -10.35 2.32
N ARG A 89 -1.89 -10.82 3.50
CA ARG A 89 -2.53 -12.00 4.11
C ARG A 89 -4.00 -11.75 4.43
N ALA A 90 -4.31 -10.61 5.04
CA ALA A 90 -5.69 -10.27 5.37
C ALA A 90 -6.57 -10.07 4.12
N CYS A 91 -6.03 -9.46 3.06
CA CYS A 91 -6.71 -9.37 1.77
C CYS A 91 -6.98 -10.74 1.17
N ALA A 92 -6.00 -11.66 1.20
CA ALA A 92 -6.18 -13.02 0.71
C ALA A 92 -7.26 -13.79 1.48
N ASP A 93 -7.25 -13.70 2.82
CA ASP A 93 -8.25 -14.34 3.68
C ASP A 93 -9.67 -13.79 3.45
N LEU A 94 -9.79 -12.52 2.99
CA LEU A 94 -11.06 -11.85 2.67
C LEU A 94 -11.42 -11.87 1.18
N ASN A 95 -10.60 -12.52 0.34
CA ASN A 95 -10.74 -12.54 -1.11
C ASN A 95 -10.80 -11.13 -1.74
N LEU A 96 -9.98 -10.20 -1.23
CA LEU A 96 -9.86 -8.82 -1.71
C LEU A 96 -8.68 -8.70 -2.68
N PRO A 97 -8.88 -8.14 -3.89
CA PRO A 97 -7.78 -7.67 -4.72
C PRO A 97 -6.93 -6.63 -3.99
N LEU A 98 -5.61 -6.76 -4.10
CA LEU A 98 -4.64 -5.84 -3.52
C LEU A 98 -3.69 -5.31 -4.60
N VAL A 99 -3.59 -3.98 -4.69
CA VAL A 99 -2.50 -3.28 -5.38
C VAL A 99 -1.55 -2.73 -4.33
N HIS A 100 -0.28 -3.10 -4.39
CA HIS A 100 0.75 -2.58 -3.50
C HIS A 100 1.73 -1.73 -4.31
N LEU A 101 1.87 -0.46 -3.93
CA LEU A 101 2.85 0.42 -4.56
C LEU A 101 4.25 0.09 -4.02
N SER A 102 5.18 -0.15 -4.95
CA SER A 102 6.60 -0.42 -4.64
C SER A 102 7.47 0.68 -5.25
N THR A 103 8.77 0.41 -5.39
CA THR A 103 9.79 1.36 -5.85
C THR A 103 10.78 0.66 -6.76
N ASP A 104 11.42 1.43 -7.64
CA ASP A 104 12.59 1.06 -8.42
C ASP A 104 13.82 0.71 -7.56
N TYR A 105 13.84 1.06 -6.27
CA TYR A 105 14.93 0.72 -5.35
C TYR A 105 15.06 -0.79 -5.06
N VAL A 106 14.17 -1.62 -5.61
CA VAL A 106 14.32 -3.08 -5.66
C VAL A 106 15.39 -3.54 -6.67
N PHE A 107 15.88 -2.64 -7.52
CA PHE A 107 16.94 -2.90 -8.49
C PHE A 107 18.25 -2.25 -8.03
N ASP A 108 19.38 -2.78 -8.51
CA ASP A 108 20.72 -2.32 -8.12
C ASP A 108 21.18 -1.01 -8.81
N GLY A 109 20.45 -0.55 -9.82
CA GLY A 109 20.78 0.66 -10.57
C GLY A 109 21.97 0.52 -11.53
N ALA A 110 22.56 -0.67 -11.70
CA ALA A 110 23.77 -0.87 -12.51
C ALA A 110 23.51 -1.05 -14.01
N LYS A 111 22.28 -1.39 -14.42
CA LYS A 111 21.90 -1.62 -15.81
C LYS A 111 21.92 -0.32 -16.62
N ALA A 112 22.61 -0.34 -17.76
CA ALA A 112 22.69 0.80 -18.69
C ALA A 112 21.47 0.95 -19.62
N SER A 113 20.54 -0.01 -19.60
CA SER A 113 19.29 0.00 -20.36
C SER A 113 18.09 -0.03 -19.40
N PRO A 114 16.87 0.35 -19.85
CA PRO A 114 15.70 0.34 -18.99
C PRO A 114 15.46 -1.02 -18.32
N TYR A 115 15.04 -0.97 -17.05
CA TYR A 115 14.57 -2.16 -16.33
C TYR A 115 13.20 -2.60 -16.85
N SER A 116 12.98 -3.89 -16.79
CA SER A 116 11.74 -4.60 -17.06
C SER A 116 11.35 -5.44 -15.85
N GLU A 117 10.10 -5.87 -15.78
CA GLU A 117 9.58 -6.67 -14.68
C GLU A 117 10.26 -8.04 -14.55
N ALA A 118 10.90 -8.51 -15.64
CA ALA A 118 11.66 -9.75 -15.71
C ALA A 118 13.10 -9.62 -15.20
N ASP A 119 13.61 -8.39 -14.99
CA ASP A 119 14.95 -8.20 -14.46
C ASP A 119 15.04 -8.64 -12.97
N PRO A 120 16.23 -9.10 -12.54
CA PRO A 120 16.46 -9.52 -11.17
C PRO A 120 16.34 -8.34 -10.21
N LYS A 121 15.73 -8.59 -9.05
CA LYS A 121 15.69 -7.67 -7.91
C LYS A 121 16.79 -8.05 -6.92
N VAL A 122 17.25 -7.09 -6.13
CA VAL A 122 18.26 -7.28 -5.07
C VAL A 122 17.65 -7.29 -3.68
#